data_AF-A0A7J7EFD6-F1
#
_entry.id   AF-A0A7J7EFD6-F1
#
_cell.length_a   1.000
_cell.length_b   1.000
_cell.length_c   1.000
_cell.angle_alpha   90.00
_cell.angle_beta   90.00
_cell.angle_gamma   90.00
#
_symmetry.space_group_name_H-M   'P 1'
#
loop_
_entity.id
_entity.type
_entity.pdbx_description
1 polymer ?
#
loop_
_entity_poly.entity_id
_entity_poly.type
_entity_poly.pdbx_seq_one_letter_code
_entity_poly.pdbx_strand_id
1 'polypeptide(L)'
;MRMKTILSNQTVDIPENIDITRKGHTGVMKGPRGTLQRDFNDMNVELSLLGKKKKRLWVDKWWGNRKELAMACTICCHVYSMIKGVPWGFLYKRRPVGSLPHHHCHSGGWVSLRVATLIPQATTVKNKNTRTFLDGISLKKEQFSRLMEKI
;
A
#
# COMPACT_ATOMS: atom_id res chain seq x y z
N MET A 1 32.85 -11.82 -9.11
CA MET A 1 31.73 -12.79 -9.01
C MET A 1 30.47 -12.06 -8.52
N ARG A 2 29.32 -12.24 -9.17
CA ARG A 2 28.05 -11.67 -8.69
C ARG A 2 27.38 -12.71 -7.78
N MET A 3 27.31 -12.42 -6.48
CA MET A 3 26.66 -13.29 -5.49
C MET A 3 25.17 -13.38 -5.78
N LYS A 4 24.63 -14.61 -5.83
CA LYS A 4 23.19 -14.88 -5.88
C LYS A 4 22.80 -15.64 -4.62
N THR A 5 21.74 -15.19 -3.98
CA THR A 5 21.18 -15.91 -2.83
C THR A 5 20.39 -17.09 -3.36
N ILE A 6 20.70 -18.30 -2.87
CA ILE A 6 20.09 -19.55 -3.36
C ILE A 6 18.58 -19.52 -3.13
N LEU A 7 18.17 -19.22 -1.90
CA LEU A 7 16.77 -19.09 -1.52
C LEU A 7 16.62 -17.91 -0.57
N SER A 8 15.63 -17.06 -0.85
CA SER A 8 15.14 -16.07 0.10
C SER A 8 13.63 -16.22 0.19
N ASN A 9 13.16 -16.46 1.40
CA ASN A 9 11.76 -16.65 1.70
C ASN A 9 11.25 -15.52 2.61
N GLN A 10 9.99 -15.14 2.43
CA GLN A 10 9.27 -14.26 3.34
C GLN A 10 7.87 -14.83 3.58
N THR A 11 7.37 -14.62 4.78
CA THR A 11 6.03 -15.08 5.17
C THR A 11 5.21 -13.93 5.69
N VAL A 12 3.92 -13.95 5.38
CA VAL A 12 2.94 -12.97 5.84
C VAL A 12 1.78 -13.74 6.46
N ASP A 13 1.50 -13.48 7.73
CA ASP A 13 0.35 -14.05 8.43
C ASP A 13 -0.95 -13.35 8.00
N ILE A 14 -1.99 -14.16 7.80
CA ILE A 14 -3.30 -13.75 7.32
C ILE A 14 -4.30 -13.89 8.48
N PRO A 15 -5.01 -12.79 8.86
CA PRO A 15 -6.03 -12.85 9.89
C PRO A 15 -7.27 -13.60 9.40
N GLU A 16 -8.04 -14.18 10.33
CA GLU A 16 -9.17 -15.06 9.99
C GLU A 16 -10.35 -14.33 9.33
N ASN A 17 -10.41 -13.00 9.38
CA ASN A 17 -11.48 -12.20 8.78
C ASN A 17 -11.27 -11.86 7.29
N ILE A 18 -10.23 -12.42 6.66
CA ILE A 18 -9.88 -12.15 5.26
C ILE A 18 -9.71 -13.45 4.49
N ASP A 19 -10.42 -13.55 3.38
CA ASP A 19 -10.26 -14.65 2.43
C ASP A 19 -9.23 -14.29 1.36
N ILE A 20 -8.23 -15.14 1.19
CA ILE A 20 -7.21 -14.97 0.15
C ILE A 20 -7.31 -16.08 -0.90
N THR A 21 -7.38 -15.64 -2.15
CA THR A 21 -7.36 -16.51 -3.33
C THR A 21 -6.18 -16.12 -4.21
N ARG A 22 -5.42 -17.13 -4.65
CA ARG A 22 -4.31 -16.98 -5.59
C ARG A 22 -4.73 -17.57 -6.94
N LYS A 23 -4.56 -16.80 -8.01
CA LYS A 23 -4.69 -17.26 -9.39
C LYS A 23 -3.35 -16.99 -10.11
N GLY A 24 -2.47 -17.98 -10.19
CA GLY A 24 -1.10 -17.77 -10.68
C GLY A 24 -0.33 -16.73 -9.85
N HIS A 25 0.13 -15.65 -10.49
CA HIS A 25 0.78 -14.51 -9.83
C HIS A 25 -0.19 -13.39 -9.43
N THR A 26 -1.49 -13.61 -9.54
CA THR A 26 -2.53 -12.67 -9.10
C THR A 26 -3.00 -13.02 -7.69
N GLY A 27 -2.84 -12.06 -6.77
CA GLY A 27 -3.39 -12.13 -5.42
C GLY A 27 -4.72 -11.40 -5.34
N VAL A 28 -5.79 -12.11 -4.95
CA VAL A 28 -7.12 -11.55 -4.70
C VAL A 28 -7.47 -11.75 -3.24
N MET A 29 -7.71 -10.65 -2.52
CA MET A 29 -8.11 -10.65 -1.11
C MET A 29 -9.53 -10.11 -0.98
N LYS A 30 -10.36 -10.79 -0.19
CA LYS A 30 -11.75 -10.41 0.08
C LYS A 30 -11.95 -10.21 1.58
N GLY A 31 -12.80 -9.26 1.92
CA GLY A 31 -13.22 -9.01 3.29
C GLY A 31 -14.33 -7.97 3.34
N PRO A 32 -14.62 -7.38 4.51
CA PRO A 32 -15.91 -6.72 4.74
C PRO A 32 -16.11 -5.41 3.98
N ARG A 33 -15.04 -4.65 3.66
CA ARG A 33 -15.17 -3.41 2.86
C ARG A 33 -15.00 -3.62 1.36
N GLY A 34 -14.84 -4.86 0.90
CA GLY A 34 -14.75 -5.20 -0.52
C GLY A 34 -13.58 -6.11 -0.86
N THR A 35 -13.20 -6.09 -2.13
CA THR A 35 -12.18 -6.99 -2.68
C THR A 35 -11.04 -6.19 -3.31
N LEU A 36 -9.80 -6.56 -2.99
CA LEU A 36 -8.60 -6.03 -3.63
C LEU A 36 -7.93 -7.12 -4.48
N GLN A 37 -7.61 -6.78 -5.72
CA GLN A 37 -6.87 -7.63 -6.65
C GLN A 37 -5.61 -6.91 -7.09
N ARG A 38 -4.48 -7.64 -7.08
CA ARG A 38 -3.21 -7.19 -7.64
C ARG A 38 -2.50 -8.33 -8.36
N ASP A 39 -1.97 -7.98 -9.52
CA ASP A 39 -1.18 -8.88 -10.36
C ASP A 39 0.30 -8.63 -10.11
N PHE A 40 1.07 -9.70 -9.87
CA PHE A 40 2.52 -9.66 -9.64
C PHE A 40 3.30 -10.28 -10.81
N ASN A 41 2.75 -10.20 -12.03
CA ASN A 41 3.31 -10.89 -13.20
C ASN A 41 4.69 -10.40 -13.61
N ASP A 42 5.01 -9.13 -13.30
CA ASP A 42 6.30 -8.51 -13.63
C ASP A 42 7.48 -9.08 -12.81
N MET A 43 7.23 -10.03 -11.91
CA MET A 43 8.21 -10.63 -11.02
C MET A 43 8.18 -12.15 -11.08
N ASN A 44 9.35 -12.74 -11.31
CA ASN A 44 9.54 -14.19 -11.19
C ASN A 44 9.75 -14.57 -9.73
N VAL A 45 8.66 -14.60 -8.96
CA VAL A 45 8.61 -14.93 -7.53
C VAL A 45 7.52 -15.97 -7.32
N GLU A 46 7.80 -16.99 -6.53
CA GLU A 46 6.86 -18.04 -6.23
C GLU A 46 5.99 -17.66 -5.03
N LEU A 47 4.67 -17.71 -5.20
CA LEU A 47 3.71 -17.37 -4.17
C LEU A 47 2.95 -18.62 -3.74
N SER A 48 3.06 -19.01 -2.48
CA SER A 48 2.43 -20.22 -1.94
C SER A 48 1.51 -19.87 -0.77
N LEU A 49 0.31 -20.45 -0.75
CA LEU A 49 -0.61 -20.33 0.38
C LEU A 49 -0.44 -21.57 1.26
N LEU A 50 0.07 -21.38 2.46
CA LEU A 50 0.38 -22.46 3.39
C LEU A 50 -0.68 -22.59 4.50
N GLY A 51 -0.87 -23.84 4.93
CA GLY A 51 -1.73 -24.23 6.04
C GLY A 51 -3.15 -24.65 5.63
N LYS A 52 -3.80 -25.45 6.47
CA LYS A 52 -5.14 -26.03 6.25
C LYS A 52 -6.24 -25.00 5.99
N LYS A 53 -6.04 -23.75 6.42
CA LYS A 53 -6.94 -22.60 6.19
C LYS A 53 -6.25 -21.42 5.47
N LYS A 54 -5.16 -21.65 4.73
CA LYS A 54 -4.41 -20.59 4.02
C LYS A 54 -4.02 -19.44 4.96
N LYS A 55 -3.53 -19.77 6.16
CA LYS A 55 -3.20 -18.79 7.22
C LYS A 55 -1.94 -17.99 6.92
N ARG A 56 -1.09 -18.46 6.00
CA ARG A 56 0.16 -17.81 5.66
C ARG A 56 0.34 -17.70 4.15
N LEU A 57 0.66 -16.50 3.68
CA LEU A 57 1.22 -16.30 2.35
C LEU A 57 2.73 -16.42 2.45
N TRP A 58 3.30 -17.30 1.64
CA TRP A 58 4.72 -17.55 1.55
C TRP A 58 5.22 -17.08 0.19
N VAL A 59 6.32 -16.36 0.21
CA VAL A 59 6.92 -15.70 -0.96
C VAL A 59 8.34 -16.21 -1.07
N ASP A 60 8.62 -17.01 -2.09
CA ASP A 60 9.93 -17.59 -2.35
C ASP A 60 10.58 -16.96 -3.56
N LYS A 61 11.85 -16.60 -3.39
CA LYS A 61 12.72 -16.21 -4.49
C LYS A 61 13.97 -17.09 -4.54
N TRP A 62 14.03 -17.89 -5.59
CA TRP A 62 15.19 -18.68 -5.96
C TRP A 62 16.20 -17.86 -6.78
N TRP A 63 17.49 -18.06 -6.49
CA TRP A 63 18.61 -17.49 -7.24
C TRP A 63 18.55 -15.96 -7.41
N GLY A 64 18.07 -15.27 -6.38
CA GLY A 64 17.79 -13.84 -6.42
C GLY A 64 19.04 -12.97 -6.41
N ASN A 65 19.04 -11.95 -7.27
CA ASN A 65 19.97 -10.82 -7.17
C ASN A 65 19.49 -9.82 -6.11
N ARG A 66 20.36 -8.90 -5.65
CA ARG A 66 20.01 -7.86 -4.65
C ARG A 66 18.71 -7.09 -4.98
N LYS A 67 18.50 -6.73 -6.26
CA LYS A 67 17.27 -6.04 -6.71
C LYS A 67 16.03 -6.92 -6.60
N GLU A 68 16.14 -8.19 -6.97
CA GLU A 68 15.03 -9.15 -6.94
C GLU A 68 14.63 -9.50 -5.50
N LEU A 69 15.61 -9.58 -4.59
CA LEU A 69 15.35 -9.75 -3.16
C LEU A 69 14.59 -8.56 -2.56
N ALA A 70 14.96 -7.33 -2.95
CA ALA A 70 14.23 -6.14 -2.55
C ALA A 70 12.78 -6.16 -3.06
N MET A 71 12.55 -6.68 -4.28
CA MET A 71 11.20 -6.81 -4.84
C MET A 71 10.34 -7.82 -4.06
N ALA A 72 10.90 -8.94 -3.59
CA ALA A 72 10.17 -9.87 -2.73
C ALA A 72 9.66 -9.18 -1.45
N CYS A 73 10.46 -8.30 -0.85
CA CYS A 73 10.05 -7.48 0.28
C CYS A 73 8.93 -6.49 -0.08
N THR A 74 9.00 -5.88 -1.27
CA THR A 74 7.96 -4.99 -1.78
C THR A 74 6.62 -5.72 -1.95
N ILE A 75 6.63 -6.97 -2.42
CA ILE A 75 5.43 -7.81 -2.50
C ILE A 75 4.83 -8.01 -1.11
N CYS A 76 5.63 -8.39 -0.12
CA CYS A 76 5.15 -8.58 1.25
C CYS A 76 4.54 -7.29 1.83
N CYS A 77 5.15 -6.13 1.55
CA CYS A 77 4.58 -4.83 1.91
C CYS A 77 3.23 -4.57 1.23
N HIS A 78 3.10 -4.89 -0.06
CA HIS A 78 1.83 -4.76 -0.79
C HIS A 78 0.75 -5.69 -0.24
N VAL A 79 1.10 -6.95 0.03
CA VAL A 79 0.22 -7.94 0.65
C VAL A 79 -0.25 -7.46 2.02
N TYR A 80 0.67 -7.01 2.87
CA TYR A 80 0.34 -6.46 4.18
C TYR A 80 -0.57 -5.24 4.10
N SER A 81 -0.34 -4.36 3.12
CA SER A 81 -1.21 -3.21 2.85
C SER A 81 -2.61 -3.65 2.41
N MET A 82 -2.72 -4.67 1.56
CA MET A 82 -4.02 -5.22 1.15
C MET A 82 -4.76 -5.86 2.35
N ILE A 83 -4.06 -6.65 3.16
CA ILE A 83 -4.59 -7.25 4.41
C ILE A 83 -5.14 -6.18 5.35
N LYS A 84 -4.47 -5.03 5.47
CA LYS A 84 -5.00 -3.90 6.26
C LYS A 84 -6.12 -3.15 5.56
N GLY A 85 -6.01 -2.95 4.26
CA GLY A 85 -6.91 -2.13 3.46
C GLY A 85 -8.28 -2.77 3.20
N VAL A 86 -8.35 -4.09 3.09
CA VAL A 86 -9.61 -4.82 2.83
C VAL A 86 -10.63 -4.71 3.97
N PRO A 87 -10.26 -4.89 5.26
CA PRO A 87 -11.19 -4.69 6.36
C PRO A 87 -11.31 -3.23 6.81
N TRP A 88 -10.21 -2.47 6.87
CA TRP A 88 -10.21 -1.14 7.49
C TRP A 88 -10.17 0.02 6.49
N GLY A 89 -9.76 -0.21 5.24
CA GLY A 89 -9.50 0.87 4.28
C GLY A 89 -8.35 1.79 4.70
N PHE A 90 -8.06 2.79 3.86
CA PHE A 90 -7.10 3.85 4.17
C PHE A 90 -7.75 5.20 3.96
N LEU A 91 -7.65 6.07 4.96
CA LEU A 91 -8.10 7.45 4.89
C LEU A 91 -6.90 8.39 4.91
N TYR A 92 -6.87 9.31 3.94
CA TYR A 92 -5.90 10.39 3.92
C TYR A 92 -6.62 11.70 4.18
N LYS A 93 -6.26 12.36 5.28
CA LYS A 93 -6.70 13.72 5.55
C LYS A 93 -5.72 14.70 4.91
N ARG A 94 -6.24 15.68 4.20
CA ARG A 94 -5.46 16.77 3.63
C ARG A 94 -5.48 17.96 4.59
N ARG A 95 -4.33 18.62 4.76
CA ARG A 95 -4.23 19.90 5.46
C ARG A 95 -3.67 20.94 4.50
N PRO A 96 -4.39 22.04 4.24
CA PRO A 96 -3.78 23.20 3.59
C PRO A 96 -2.74 23.76 4.56
N VAL A 97 -1.56 24.02 4.04
CA VAL A 97 -0.47 24.71 4.72
C VAL A 97 -0.25 25.97 3.91
N GLY A 98 -0.21 27.13 4.57
CA GLY A 98 0.01 28.39 3.89
C GLY A 98 -0.58 29.57 4.63
N SER A 99 -0.12 30.77 4.26
CA SER A 99 -0.60 32.02 4.87
C SER A 99 -1.90 32.52 4.25
N LEU A 100 -2.25 32.02 3.06
CA LEU A 100 -3.44 32.44 2.30
C LEU A 100 -4.59 31.41 2.41
N PRO A 101 -5.85 31.87 2.46
CA PRO A 101 -7.00 30.97 2.42
C PRO A 101 -7.04 30.20 1.09
N HIS A 102 -7.06 28.86 1.17
CA HIS A 102 -7.26 28.00 0.00
C HIS A 102 -8.74 27.62 -0.10
N HIS A 103 -9.44 28.09 -1.14
CA HIS A 103 -10.79 27.64 -1.46
C HIS A 103 -10.75 26.28 -2.18
N HIS A 104 -11.34 25.26 -1.56
CA HIS A 104 -11.53 23.94 -2.17
C HIS A 104 -13.01 23.70 -2.40
N CYS A 105 -13.43 23.69 -3.67
CA CYS A 105 -14.74 23.20 -4.05
C CYS A 105 -14.63 21.69 -4.32
N HIS A 106 -15.27 20.89 -3.46
CA HIS A 106 -15.42 19.45 -3.67
C HIS A 106 -16.91 19.15 -3.84
N SER A 107 -17.31 18.66 -5.00
CA SER A 107 -18.60 18.01 -5.19
C SER A 107 -18.58 16.69 -4.41
N GLY A 108 -18.94 16.74 -3.12
CA GLY A 108 -19.10 15.63 -2.16
C GLY A 108 -18.34 14.32 -2.44
N GLY A 109 -17.25 14.06 -1.71
CA GLY A 109 -16.72 12.68 -1.60
C GLY A 109 -15.25 12.52 -1.23
N TRP A 110 -14.97 11.39 -0.56
CA TRP A 110 -13.66 10.86 -0.18
C TRP A 110 -12.68 10.75 -1.36
N VAL A 111 -11.38 10.92 -1.12
CA VAL A 111 -10.37 10.88 -2.19
C VAL A 111 -9.65 9.54 -2.23
N SER A 112 -9.77 8.87 -3.36
CA SER A 112 -9.13 7.59 -3.64
C SER A 112 -7.60 7.67 -3.56
N LEU A 113 -6.96 6.61 -3.05
CA LEU A 113 -5.49 6.49 -2.89
C LEU A 113 -4.69 6.87 -4.14
N ARG A 114 -5.21 6.58 -5.34
CA ARG A 114 -4.53 6.91 -6.61
C ARG A 114 -4.51 8.41 -6.91
N VAL A 115 -5.48 9.16 -6.39
CA VAL A 115 -5.61 10.62 -6.61
C VAL A 115 -4.96 11.42 -5.49
N ALA A 116 -4.73 10.80 -4.32
CA ALA A 116 -4.16 11.47 -3.16
C ALA A 116 -2.83 12.16 -3.45
N THR A 117 -1.96 11.58 -4.28
CA THR A 117 -0.65 12.15 -4.66
C THR A 117 -0.74 13.24 -5.73
N LEU A 118 -1.78 13.21 -6.58
CA LEU A 118 -1.95 14.20 -7.65
C LEU A 118 -2.24 15.60 -7.10
N ILE A 119 -2.89 15.65 -5.94
CA ILE A 119 -3.36 16.90 -5.36
C ILE A 119 -2.22 17.74 -4.77
N PRO A 120 -1.33 17.19 -3.91
CA PRO A 120 -0.12 17.89 -3.50
C PRO A 120 0.73 18.36 -4.68
N GLN A 121 0.84 17.53 -5.74
CA GLN A 121 1.58 17.89 -6.96
C GLN A 121 0.95 19.07 -7.70
N ALA A 122 -0.38 19.13 -7.80
CA ALA A 122 -1.11 20.22 -8.41
C ALA A 122 -0.99 21.55 -7.64
N THR A 123 -0.78 21.50 -6.32
CA THR A 123 -0.64 22.70 -5.47
C THR A 123 0.80 23.08 -5.14
N THR A 124 1.77 22.62 -5.93
CA THR A 124 3.18 22.97 -5.71
C THR A 124 3.47 24.43 -6.06
N VAL A 125 4.19 25.11 -5.18
CA VAL A 125 4.68 26.47 -5.42
C VAL A 125 5.75 26.43 -6.51
N LYS A 126 5.57 27.24 -7.56
CA LYS A 126 6.55 27.39 -8.65
C LYS A 126 7.28 28.72 -8.54
N ASN A 127 8.53 28.74 -9.00
CA ASN A 127 9.35 29.95 -9.14
C ASN A 127 9.50 30.78 -7.84
N LYS A 128 9.54 30.10 -6.68
CA LYS A 128 9.83 30.68 -5.36
C LYS A 128 10.66 29.68 -4.54
N ASN A 129 11.33 30.17 -3.50
CA ASN A 129 12.05 29.31 -2.57
C ASN A 129 11.06 28.49 -1.73
N THR A 130 11.06 27.17 -1.96
CA THR A 130 10.15 26.21 -1.30
C THR A 130 10.49 25.94 0.17
N ARG A 131 11.67 26.38 0.66
CA ARG A 131 12.02 26.30 2.09
C ARG A 131 11.35 27.40 2.92
N THR A 132 11.02 28.52 2.30
CA THR A 132 10.40 29.68 2.98
C THR A 132 8.92 29.83 2.63
N PHE A 133 8.52 29.43 1.41
CA PHE A 133 7.15 29.49 0.94
C PHE A 133 6.51 28.10 1.01
N LEU A 134 5.84 27.82 2.14
CA LEU A 134 5.28 26.51 2.48
C LEU A 134 3.80 26.33 2.04
N ASP A 135 3.31 27.20 1.16
CA ASP A 135 1.95 27.11 0.62
C ASP A 135 1.76 25.79 -0.15
N GLY A 136 0.70 25.04 0.17
CA GLY A 136 0.40 23.77 -0.50
C GLY A 136 -0.40 22.80 0.37
N ILE A 137 -0.83 21.69 -0.24
CA ILE A 137 -1.63 20.69 0.45
C ILE A 137 -0.76 19.51 0.88
N SER A 138 -0.68 19.29 2.19
CA SER A 138 0.02 18.13 2.77
C SER A 138 -0.94 16.98 3.04
N LEU A 139 -0.51 15.74 2.75
CA LEU A 139 -1.22 14.52 3.10
C LEU A 139 -0.80 14.06 4.50
N LYS A 140 -1.77 13.86 5.39
CA LYS A 140 -1.57 13.12 6.64
C LYS A 140 -2.21 11.73 6.49
N LYS A 141 -1.39 10.68 6.51
CA LYS A 141 -1.86 9.29 6.50
C LYS A 141 -2.44 8.96 7.86
N GLU A 142 -3.70 8.57 7.91
CA GLU A 142 -4.36 8.10 9.14
C GLU A 142 -4.70 6.61 8.94
N GLN A 143 -4.14 5.75 9.78
CA GLN A 143 -4.56 4.34 9.85
C GLN A 143 -5.83 4.30 10.72
N PHE A 144 -6.89 3.64 10.24
CA PHE A 144 -8.18 3.54 10.94
C PHE A 144 -8.08 2.81 12.31
N SER A 145 -6.95 2.17 12.64
CA SER A 145 -6.73 1.54 13.94
C SER A 145 -6.87 2.51 15.12
N ARG A 146 -6.61 3.81 14.92
CA ARG A 146 -6.78 4.84 15.97
C ARG A 146 -8.22 5.31 16.18
N LEU A 147 -9.15 4.94 15.31
CA LEU A 147 -10.56 5.33 15.44
C LEU A 147 -11.36 4.38 16.35
N MET A 148 -10.80 3.22 16.69
CA MET A 148 -11.38 2.28 17.67
C MET A 148 -10.81 2.46 19.09
N GLU A 149 -9.81 3.32 19.29
CA GLU A 149 -9.35 3.74 20.64
C GLU A 149 -10.23 4.85 21.26
N LYS A 150 -11.26 5.29 20.54
CA LYS A 150 -12.19 6.35 20.98
C LYS A 150 -13.67 5.93 20.92
N ILE A 151 -13.94 4.63 20.89
CA ILE A 151 -15.27 4.06 21.11
C ILE A 151 -15.16 3.12 22.30
#